data_AF-K3XJ41-F1
#
_entry.id   AF-K3XJ41-F1
#
_cell.length_a   1.000
_cell.length_b   1.000
_cell.length_c   1.000
_cell.angle_alpha   90.00
_cell.angle_beta   90.00
_cell.angle_gamma   90.00
#
_symmetry.space_group_name_H-M   'P 1'
#
loop_
_entity.id
_entity.type
_entity.pdbx_description
1 polymer ?
#
loop_
_entity_poly.entity_id
_entity_poly.type
_entity_poly.pdbx_seq_one_letter_code
_entity_poly.pdbx_strand_id
1 'polypeptide(L)'
;MPPWRRASASPGPSAAAAASSSEPARPLAGGNARVSPEVPAEHEGGVEDGRWSALVPELLADILRRVDAGAERWPGRRDVVACACVCRRWREAAVAMVRPPLQCGGITFLASLKQPGPRDAPMQCFIKRNKKKSTFHLYLSLTQALTGQGKFLLAARRNRCGFRMEYIISTQGDLSHGSHVGKLKSNFTRTKFTVYDWQPQYEGAKVSSSRCRRWLASKQINPLASSGIVDIGEVSYEYNLLKSRGPRRIHCSIQCPADEGTAIDPEEANQPSSPSSLVLYNKLPRWHEHLQCWCLNFHGRVMVASVKNFQLIAPAGTGEPWGVQDDETVILQFGKVEDDVFTMDYRQPLSAFQAFAICLTSFGSKLACE
;
A
#
# COMPACT_ATOMS: atom_id res chain seq x y z
N MET A 1 2.19 27.08 -42.46
CA MET A 1 2.53 26.88 -43.89
C MET A 1 4.01 26.49 -44.00
N PRO A 2 4.45 25.80 -45.07
CA PRO A 2 5.76 25.13 -45.18
C PRO A 2 6.74 25.93 -46.11
N PRO A 3 7.81 25.41 -46.79
CA PRO A 3 7.98 24.14 -47.57
C PRO A 3 9.08 23.16 -47.04
N TRP A 4 8.95 21.81 -47.10
CA TRP A 4 9.27 20.81 -48.17
C TRP A 4 10.79 20.51 -48.38
N ARG A 5 11.32 19.33 -48.79
CA ARG A 5 10.87 18.03 -49.39
C ARG A 5 11.49 16.83 -48.59
N ARG A 6 11.14 15.52 -48.66
CA ARG A 6 10.78 14.50 -49.71
C ARG A 6 11.98 14.05 -50.58
N ALA A 7 12.28 12.77 -50.87
CA ALA A 7 11.63 11.45 -50.57
C ALA A 7 12.59 10.50 -49.76
N SER A 8 12.83 9.17 -49.94
CA SER A 8 12.56 8.16 -51.01
C SER A 8 12.16 6.75 -50.48
N ALA A 9 12.82 5.66 -50.93
CA ALA A 9 12.18 4.37 -51.29
C ALA A 9 13.14 3.15 -51.43
N SER A 10 12.57 1.93 -51.58
CA SER A 10 13.17 0.55 -51.48
C SER A 10 13.56 -0.08 -52.87
N PRO A 11 13.69 -1.43 -53.14
CA PRO A 11 13.73 -2.68 -52.31
C PRO A 11 14.67 -3.89 -52.74
N GLY A 12 14.93 -4.84 -51.82
CA GLY A 12 15.13 -6.31 -52.06
C GLY A 12 16.38 -6.82 -52.83
N PRO A 13 16.49 -8.14 -53.17
CA PRO A 13 15.83 -9.37 -52.65
C PRO A 13 16.80 -10.60 -52.50
N SER A 14 16.28 -11.86 -52.50
CA SER A 14 16.99 -13.16 -52.73
C SER A 14 17.72 -13.82 -51.53
N ALA A 15 17.78 -15.15 -51.32
CA ALA A 15 16.96 -16.31 -51.73
C ALA A 15 17.25 -17.53 -50.78
N ALA A 16 16.58 -18.67 -51.00
CA ALA A 16 16.61 -19.86 -50.13
C ALA A 16 17.46 -21.03 -50.68
N ALA A 17 17.76 -22.01 -49.81
CA ALA A 17 18.18 -23.37 -50.18
C ALA A 17 17.73 -24.39 -49.11
N ALA A 18 17.40 -25.62 -49.51
CA ALA A 18 16.98 -26.72 -48.61
C ALA A 18 17.35 -28.11 -49.18
N ALA A 19 17.80 -29.01 -48.29
CA ALA A 19 18.13 -30.43 -48.51
C ALA A 19 18.28 -31.05 -47.10
N SER A 20 17.57 -32.11 -46.66
CA SER A 20 17.69 -33.54 -47.01
C SER A 20 19.07 -34.15 -46.70
N SER A 21 19.24 -35.35 -46.11
CA SER A 21 18.33 -36.33 -45.48
C SER A 21 19.13 -37.58 -45.04
N SER A 22 18.77 -38.29 -43.97
CA SER A 22 18.82 -39.78 -43.84
C SER A 22 18.62 -40.31 -42.41
N GLU A 23 17.79 -41.33 -42.26
CA GLU A 23 17.94 -42.41 -41.26
C GLU A 23 18.69 -43.59 -41.91
N PRO A 24 19.09 -44.63 -41.14
CA PRO A 24 18.42 -45.90 -41.41
C PRO A 24 18.15 -46.83 -40.20
N ALA A 25 16.97 -47.45 -40.24
CA ALA A 25 16.64 -48.85 -39.93
C ALA A 25 16.95 -49.50 -38.55
N ARG A 26 15.92 -50.18 -38.02
CA ARG A 26 16.00 -51.22 -36.97
C ARG A 26 16.11 -52.63 -37.59
N PRO A 27 16.72 -53.60 -36.89
CA PRO A 27 16.38 -55.02 -36.98
C PRO A 27 15.28 -55.43 -35.98
N LEU A 28 14.80 -56.68 -36.06
CA LEU A 28 13.68 -57.22 -35.26
C LEU A 28 14.08 -58.41 -34.37
N ALA A 29 13.29 -58.59 -33.30
CA ALA A 29 12.96 -59.84 -32.61
C ALA A 29 14.07 -60.72 -32.00
N GLY A 30 14.00 -60.87 -30.67
CA GLY A 30 14.56 -61.98 -29.90
C GLY A 30 13.90 -61.98 -28.52
N GLY A 31 13.11 -63.00 -28.20
CA GLY A 31 12.27 -63.02 -27.00
C GLY A 31 12.70 -64.09 -25.99
N ASN A 32 12.51 -63.83 -24.69
CA ASN A 32 12.46 -64.90 -23.69
C ASN A 32 11.84 -64.47 -22.34
N ALA A 33 11.38 -65.47 -21.59
CA ALA A 33 11.21 -65.50 -20.12
C ALA A 33 10.54 -64.29 -19.40
N ARG A 34 9.21 -64.32 -19.39
CA ARG A 34 8.31 -63.71 -18.39
C ARG A 34 8.78 -63.90 -16.93
N VAL A 35 9.17 -62.82 -16.25
CA VAL A 35 9.18 -62.71 -14.78
C VAL A 35 8.67 -61.32 -14.38
N SER A 36 7.68 -61.25 -13.49
CA SER A 36 7.20 -59.98 -12.92
C SER A 36 7.92 -59.69 -11.61
N PRO A 37 8.51 -58.49 -11.40
CA PRO A 37 8.68 -57.94 -10.07
C PRO A 37 7.30 -57.53 -9.53
N GLU A 38 7.01 -57.84 -8.28
CA GLU A 38 5.78 -57.37 -7.62
C GLU A 38 5.86 -55.86 -7.40
N VAL A 39 4.72 -55.17 -7.59
CA VAL A 39 4.61 -53.72 -7.34
C VAL A 39 4.46 -53.52 -5.82
N PRO A 40 5.41 -52.86 -5.12
CA PRO A 40 5.15 -52.37 -3.78
C PRO A 40 4.02 -51.36 -3.88
N ALA A 41 2.95 -51.56 -3.10
CA ALA A 41 1.73 -50.77 -3.22
C ALA A 41 2.02 -49.26 -3.17
N GLU A 42 1.33 -48.49 -4.02
CA GLU A 42 1.40 -47.03 -4.03
C GLU A 42 1.08 -46.52 -2.62
N HIS A 43 2.10 -45.99 -1.93
CA HIS A 43 1.88 -45.36 -0.64
C HIS A 43 1.04 -44.11 -0.89
N GLU A 44 -0.19 -44.09 -0.37
CA GLU A 44 -1.13 -43.00 -0.64
C GLU A 44 -0.46 -41.65 -0.39
N GLY A 45 -0.60 -40.74 -1.36
CA GLY A 45 0.06 -39.44 -1.37
C GLY A 45 -0.50 -38.46 -0.33
N GLY A 46 -0.40 -38.83 0.95
CA GLY A 46 -0.38 -37.87 2.04
C GLY A 46 0.70 -36.84 1.72
N VAL A 47 0.30 -35.58 1.67
CA VAL A 47 1.21 -34.47 1.36
C VAL A 47 2.36 -34.52 2.36
N GLU A 48 3.60 -34.70 1.88
CA GLU A 48 4.78 -34.39 2.70
C GLU A 48 4.64 -32.92 3.12
N ASP A 49 4.25 -32.70 4.38
CA ASP A 49 4.33 -31.38 5.01
C ASP A 49 5.82 -31.07 5.14
N GLY A 50 6.34 -30.45 4.07
CA GLY A 50 7.72 -30.65 3.66
C GLY A 50 8.71 -30.12 4.70
N ARG A 51 9.84 -30.81 4.85
CA ARG A 51 10.91 -30.69 5.88
C ARG A 51 11.11 -29.31 6.56
N TRP A 52 10.88 -28.20 5.86
CA TRP A 52 10.85 -26.84 6.40
C TRP A 52 9.73 -26.55 7.42
N SER A 53 8.56 -27.18 7.34
CA SER A 53 7.47 -27.02 8.30
C SER A 53 7.65 -27.87 9.57
N ALA A 54 8.58 -28.83 9.57
CA ALA A 54 8.94 -29.67 10.71
C ALA A 54 9.98 -29.02 11.65
N LEU A 55 10.58 -27.88 11.29
CA LEU A 55 11.61 -27.21 12.11
C LEU A 55 11.10 -26.81 13.50
N VAL A 56 11.99 -26.85 14.50
CA VAL A 56 11.69 -26.33 15.85
C VAL A 56 11.64 -24.78 15.84
N PRO A 57 10.78 -24.13 16.66
CA PRO A 57 10.59 -22.67 16.62
C PRO A 57 11.87 -21.86 16.81
N GLU A 58 12.80 -22.35 17.62
CA GLU A 58 14.03 -21.68 18.02
C GLU A 58 15.00 -21.58 16.83
N LEU A 59 15.14 -22.69 16.08
CA LEU A 59 15.93 -22.78 14.85
C LEU A 59 15.29 -21.97 13.71
N LEU A 60 13.97 -22.00 13.59
CA LEU A 60 13.23 -21.16 12.65
C LEU A 60 13.47 -19.66 12.93
N ALA A 61 13.36 -19.25 14.19
CA ALA A 61 13.67 -17.88 14.62
C ALA A 61 15.16 -17.52 14.40
N ASP A 62 16.08 -18.48 14.53
CA ASP A 62 17.51 -18.25 14.30
C ASP A 62 17.85 -18.06 12.82
N ILE A 63 17.27 -18.89 11.94
CA ILE A 63 17.37 -18.71 10.49
C ILE A 63 16.82 -17.34 10.08
N LEU A 64 15.61 -16.98 10.56
CA LEU A 64 15.00 -15.69 10.27
C LEU A 64 15.85 -14.51 10.77
N ARG A 65 16.41 -14.59 11.98
CA ARG A 65 17.32 -13.57 12.53
C ARG A 65 18.59 -13.42 11.70
N ARG A 66 19.17 -14.51 11.20
CA ARG A 66 20.33 -14.46 10.28
C ARG A 66 19.97 -13.84 8.93
N VAL A 67 18.80 -14.15 8.37
CA VAL A 67 18.31 -13.57 7.11
C VAL A 67 18.06 -12.06 7.25
N ASP A 68 17.46 -11.60 8.35
CA ASP A 68 17.22 -10.17 8.58
C ASP A 68 18.52 -9.39 8.88
N ALA A 69 19.47 -10.00 9.59
CA ALA A 69 20.80 -9.42 9.83
C ALA A 69 21.63 -9.27 8.54
N GLY A 70 21.48 -10.18 7.58
CA GLY A 70 22.04 -10.03 6.23
C GLY A 70 21.34 -8.97 5.36
N ALA A 71 20.28 -8.35 5.87
CA ALA A 71 19.30 -7.60 5.09
C ALA A 71 18.94 -6.23 5.70
N GLU A 72 19.89 -5.47 6.24
CA GLU A 72 19.63 -4.15 6.88
C GLU A 72 18.73 -3.20 6.08
N ARG A 73 18.74 -3.28 4.75
CA ARG A 73 18.00 -2.38 3.85
C ARG A 73 17.24 -3.14 2.77
N TRP A 74 16.17 -2.54 2.27
CA TRP A 74 15.49 -2.99 1.06
C TRP A 74 16.38 -2.70 -0.17
N PRO A 75 16.52 -3.61 -1.15
CA PRO A 75 15.68 -4.78 -1.39
C PRO A 75 16.01 -6.06 -0.61
N GLY A 76 17.08 -6.13 0.19
CA GLY A 76 17.48 -7.36 0.92
C GLY A 76 16.37 -7.95 1.79
N ARG A 77 15.58 -7.12 2.49
CA ARG A 77 14.40 -7.59 3.28
C ARG A 77 13.27 -8.23 2.46
N ARG A 78 13.44 -8.44 1.15
CA ARG A 78 12.61 -9.35 0.35
C ARG A 78 12.78 -10.81 0.80
N ASP A 79 13.95 -11.19 1.29
CA ASP A 79 14.22 -12.58 1.64
C ASP A 79 13.44 -12.98 2.90
N VAL A 80 13.32 -12.07 3.88
CA VAL A 80 12.39 -12.20 5.03
C VAL A 80 10.93 -12.33 4.56
N VAL A 81 10.53 -11.64 3.48
CA VAL A 81 9.19 -11.79 2.89
C VAL A 81 9.01 -13.12 2.18
N ALA A 82 10.04 -13.62 1.48
CA ALA A 82 10.04 -14.95 0.87
C ALA A 82 9.95 -16.06 1.92
N CYS A 83 10.67 -15.94 3.04
CA CYS A 83 10.53 -16.81 4.20
C CYS A 83 9.08 -16.85 4.71
N ALA A 84 8.41 -15.70 4.85
CA ALA A 84 7.00 -15.63 5.26
C ALA A 84 5.97 -16.22 4.25
N CYS A 85 6.44 -16.59 3.05
CA CYS A 85 5.66 -17.29 2.03
C CYS A 85 5.82 -18.82 2.06
N VAL A 86 6.77 -19.38 2.81
CA VAL A 86 7.08 -20.83 2.82
C VAL A 86 5.90 -21.66 3.36
N CYS A 87 5.46 -21.40 4.59
CA CYS A 87 4.27 -22.02 5.17
C CYS A 87 3.71 -21.16 6.32
N ARG A 88 2.61 -21.61 6.96
CA ARG A 88 1.99 -20.89 8.09
C ARG A 88 2.96 -20.61 9.23
N ARG A 89 3.68 -21.63 9.72
CA ARG A 89 4.64 -21.50 10.85
C ARG A 89 5.75 -20.48 10.55
N TRP A 90 6.28 -20.52 9.33
CA TRP A 90 7.29 -19.55 8.85
C TRP A 90 6.74 -18.12 8.77
N ARG A 91 5.49 -17.94 8.35
CA ARG A 91 4.81 -16.63 8.35
C ARG A 91 4.65 -16.08 9.76
N GLU A 92 4.15 -16.91 10.69
CA GLU A 92 3.93 -16.53 12.08
C GLU A 92 5.25 -16.10 12.74
N ALA A 93 6.32 -16.89 12.59
CA ALA A 93 7.64 -16.54 13.10
C ALA A 93 8.25 -15.28 12.44
N ALA A 94 8.09 -15.11 11.13
CA ALA A 94 8.60 -13.93 10.42
C ALA A 94 7.83 -12.64 10.79
N VAL A 95 6.52 -12.73 11.03
CA VAL A 95 5.71 -11.61 11.55
C VAL A 95 6.06 -11.30 13.00
N ALA A 96 6.26 -12.31 13.86
CA ALA A 96 6.68 -12.09 15.25
C ALA A 96 8.08 -11.45 15.37
N MET A 97 9.00 -11.79 14.47
CA MET A 97 10.33 -11.17 14.41
C MET A 97 10.27 -9.71 13.93
N VAL A 98 9.44 -9.41 12.91
CA VAL A 98 9.30 -8.05 12.38
C VAL A 98 8.35 -7.24 13.27
N ARG A 99 8.94 -6.54 14.24
CA ARG A 99 8.24 -5.54 15.07
C ARG A 99 7.40 -4.56 14.22
N PRO A 100 6.19 -4.14 14.66
CA PRO A 100 5.32 -3.23 13.92
C PRO A 100 5.99 -1.89 13.56
N PRO A 101 5.46 -1.13 12.56
CA PRO A 101 6.03 0.16 12.16
C PRO A 101 6.14 1.17 13.30
N LEU A 102 5.15 1.18 14.21
CA LEU A 102 5.13 1.93 15.47
C LEU A 102 6.42 1.76 16.31
N GLN A 103 7.01 0.56 16.31
CA GLN A 103 8.20 0.21 17.11
C GLN A 103 9.51 0.21 16.31
N CYS A 104 9.47 0.06 14.98
CA CYS A 104 10.67 -0.13 14.16
C CYS A 104 10.93 0.93 13.08
N GLY A 105 9.98 1.84 12.83
CA GLY A 105 10.11 2.85 11.77
C GLY A 105 10.16 2.28 10.35
N GLY A 106 9.72 1.04 10.15
CA GLY A 106 9.84 0.30 8.89
C GLY A 106 8.57 -0.47 8.53
N ILE A 107 8.43 -0.79 7.23
CA ILE A 107 7.32 -1.59 6.70
C ILE A 107 7.90 -2.76 5.91
N THR A 108 7.91 -3.96 6.48
CA THR A 108 8.33 -5.19 5.77
C THR A 108 7.15 -5.84 5.05
N PHE A 109 6.03 -6.06 5.73
CA PHE A 109 4.84 -6.75 5.20
C PHE A 109 3.75 -5.79 4.75
N LEU A 110 2.87 -6.26 3.85
CA LEU A 110 1.73 -5.47 3.36
C LEU A 110 0.65 -5.25 4.43
N ALA A 111 0.50 -6.17 5.39
CA ALA A 111 -0.41 -6.01 6.52
C ALA A 111 -0.13 -4.72 7.34
N SER A 112 1.15 -4.37 7.47
CA SER A 112 1.62 -3.19 8.19
C SER A 112 1.31 -1.85 7.49
N LEU A 113 0.74 -1.85 6.28
CA LEU A 113 0.36 -0.61 5.58
C LEU A 113 -0.78 0.16 6.26
N LYS A 114 -1.58 -0.51 7.10
CA LYS A 114 -2.65 0.07 7.92
C LYS A 114 -2.28 0.23 9.40
N GLN A 115 -1.08 -0.18 9.81
CA GLN A 115 -0.58 0.02 11.18
C GLN A 115 -0.02 1.45 11.34
N PRO A 116 -0.10 2.06 12.54
CA PRO A 116 0.43 3.41 12.78
C PRO A 116 1.96 3.45 12.63
N GLY A 117 2.48 4.62 12.23
CA GLY A 117 3.92 4.91 12.27
C GLY A 117 4.41 5.20 13.71
N PRO A 118 5.72 5.43 13.92
CA PRO A 118 6.25 5.81 15.23
C PRO A 118 5.72 7.17 15.70
N ARG A 119 5.89 7.42 17.00
CA ARG A 119 5.63 8.70 17.65
C ARG A 119 6.72 9.73 17.33
N ASP A 120 7.98 9.41 17.67
CA ASP A 120 9.05 10.41 17.74
C ASP A 120 9.56 10.77 16.32
N ALA A 121 9.95 9.73 15.57
CA ALA A 121 10.48 9.83 14.22
C ALA A 121 9.38 9.63 13.15
N PRO A 122 9.22 10.54 12.17
CA PRO A 122 8.21 10.40 11.13
C PRO A 122 8.64 9.38 10.06
N MET A 123 7.69 8.57 9.61
CA MET A 123 7.81 7.67 8.46
C MET A 123 7.98 8.48 7.18
N GLN A 124 9.21 8.65 6.72
CA GLN A 124 9.53 9.46 5.54
C GLN A 124 9.19 8.72 4.24
N CYS A 125 8.17 9.18 3.52
CA CYS A 125 7.76 8.61 2.23
C CYS A 125 7.82 9.67 1.10
N PHE A 126 7.68 9.20 -0.14
CA PHE A 126 7.44 10.05 -1.30
C PHE A 126 6.40 9.45 -2.26
N ILE A 127 5.71 10.32 -3.00
CA ILE A 127 4.69 9.98 -4.00
C ILE A 127 5.19 10.39 -5.38
N LYS A 128 5.31 9.43 -6.30
CA LYS A 128 5.61 9.67 -7.73
C LYS A 128 4.32 9.57 -8.55
N ARG A 129 3.94 10.66 -9.21
CA ARG A 129 2.69 10.81 -9.99
C ARG A 129 2.94 10.62 -11.49
N ASN A 130 2.06 9.90 -12.17
CA ASN A 130 2.02 9.87 -13.63
C ASN A 130 0.78 10.64 -14.12
N LYS A 131 0.98 11.89 -14.57
CA LYS A 131 -0.09 12.75 -15.13
C LYS A 131 -0.90 12.06 -16.23
N LYS A 132 -0.22 11.37 -17.17
CA LYS A 132 -0.83 10.73 -18.35
C LYS A 132 -1.73 9.55 -17.96
N LYS A 133 -1.27 8.65 -17.08
CA LYS A 133 -2.05 7.51 -16.57
C LYS A 133 -3.04 7.89 -15.47
N SER A 134 -2.94 9.11 -14.90
CA SER A 134 -3.62 9.53 -13.67
C SER A 134 -3.39 8.57 -12.48
N THR A 135 -2.16 8.04 -12.38
CA THR A 135 -1.73 7.15 -11.30
C THR A 135 -0.71 7.81 -10.37
N PHE A 136 -0.62 7.27 -9.16
CA PHE A 136 0.21 7.76 -8.06
C PHE A 136 0.82 6.53 -7.38
N HIS A 137 2.11 6.58 -7.05
CA HIS A 137 2.80 5.46 -6.40
C HIS A 137 3.52 5.99 -5.16
N LEU A 138 3.20 5.41 -4.01
CA LEU A 138 3.79 5.69 -2.71
C LEU A 138 5.03 4.79 -2.50
N TYR A 139 6.10 5.39 -2.00
CA TYR A 139 7.31 4.69 -1.61
C TYR A 139 7.77 5.13 -0.22
N LEU A 140 8.22 4.20 0.62
CA LEU A 140 9.01 4.47 1.82
C LEU A 140 10.43 4.88 1.39
N SER A 141 10.97 5.96 1.94
CA SER A 141 12.33 6.43 1.62
C SER A 141 13.36 5.51 2.27
N LEU A 142 14.39 5.12 1.52
CA LEU A 142 15.48 4.24 2.02
C LEU A 142 16.82 4.99 2.23
N THR A 143 16.82 6.28 1.88
CA THR A 143 17.96 7.19 1.88
C THR A 143 17.49 8.58 2.24
N GLN A 144 18.35 9.40 2.84
CA GLN A 144 18.05 10.81 3.13
C GLN A 144 17.86 11.67 1.86
N ALA A 145 18.33 11.18 0.70
CA ALA A 145 18.07 11.78 -0.61
C ALA A 145 16.56 11.74 -0.96
N LEU A 146 15.98 12.94 -1.18
CA LEU A 146 14.52 13.20 -1.15
C LEU A 146 13.65 12.32 -2.05
N THR A 147 14.14 11.93 -3.24
CA THR A 147 13.32 11.32 -4.30
C THR A 147 13.96 10.10 -4.98
N GLY A 148 15.11 9.62 -4.47
CA GLY A 148 15.94 8.59 -5.10
C GLY A 148 15.38 7.17 -4.98
N GLN A 149 15.96 6.37 -4.07
CA GLN A 149 15.59 4.98 -3.84
C GLN A 149 14.53 4.84 -2.76
N GLY A 150 13.56 3.95 -2.98
CA GLY A 150 12.45 3.73 -2.06
C GLY A 150 11.76 2.38 -2.22
N LYS A 151 11.22 1.84 -1.14
CA LYS A 151 10.39 0.63 -1.17
C LYS A 151 8.96 1.02 -1.58
N PHE A 152 8.47 0.48 -2.68
CA PHE A 152 7.07 0.64 -3.09
C PHE A 152 6.11 0.10 -2.00
N LEU A 153 5.06 0.86 -1.71
CA LEU A 153 4.06 0.56 -0.69
C LEU A 153 2.64 0.39 -1.26
N LEU A 154 2.17 1.41 -1.99
CA LEU A 154 0.80 1.52 -2.49
C LEU A 154 0.78 2.21 -3.86
N ALA A 155 -0.12 1.78 -4.73
CA ALA A 155 -0.52 2.54 -5.91
C ALA A 155 -1.93 3.11 -5.73
N ALA A 156 -2.23 4.20 -6.43
CA ALA A 156 -3.59 4.70 -6.57
C ALA A 156 -3.86 5.18 -8.01
N ARG A 157 -5.08 4.98 -8.48
CA ARG A 157 -5.56 5.45 -9.78
C ARG A 157 -6.75 6.38 -9.60
N ARG A 158 -6.64 7.60 -10.12
CA ARG A 158 -7.72 8.58 -10.13
C ARG A 158 -8.63 8.38 -11.35
N ASN A 159 -9.86 8.01 -11.08
CA ASN A 159 -10.95 7.95 -12.05
C ASN A 159 -11.83 9.21 -11.94
N ARG A 160 -12.53 9.58 -13.02
CA ARG A 160 -13.55 10.63 -13.03
C ARG A 160 -14.91 9.98 -13.21
N CYS A 161 -15.84 10.23 -12.29
CA CYS A 161 -17.21 9.71 -12.33
C CYS A 161 -18.17 10.90 -12.46
N GLY A 162 -18.38 11.34 -13.71
CA GLY A 162 -19.00 12.63 -14.00
C GLY A 162 -18.19 13.77 -13.35
N PHE A 163 -18.86 14.59 -12.54
CA PHE A 163 -18.24 15.69 -11.81
C PHE A 163 -17.39 15.22 -10.61
N ARG A 164 -17.72 14.06 -10.01
CA ARG A 164 -17.03 13.52 -8.82
C ARG A 164 -15.69 12.90 -9.19
N MET A 165 -14.69 13.07 -8.32
CA MET A 165 -13.43 12.35 -8.41
C MET A 165 -13.47 11.09 -7.55
N GLU A 166 -12.88 10.02 -8.06
CA GLU A 166 -12.72 8.76 -7.35
C GLU A 166 -11.25 8.34 -7.43
N TYR A 167 -10.71 7.80 -6.33
CA TYR A 167 -9.42 7.12 -6.36
C TYR A 167 -9.61 5.69 -5.89
N ILE A 168 -9.05 4.72 -6.60
CA ILE A 168 -8.89 3.34 -6.11
C ILE A 168 -7.44 3.19 -5.65
N ILE A 169 -7.22 2.61 -4.46
CA ILE A 169 -5.91 2.39 -3.83
C ILE A 169 -5.64 0.88 -3.77
N SER A 170 -4.45 0.45 -4.17
CA SER A 170 -4.05 -0.96 -4.28
C SER A 170 -2.63 -1.22 -3.77
N THR A 171 -2.35 -2.47 -3.38
CA THR A 171 -1.01 -2.93 -2.99
C THR A 171 -0.12 -3.34 -4.16
N GLN A 172 -0.68 -3.44 -5.37
CA GLN A 172 0.07 -3.74 -6.61
C GLN A 172 0.13 -2.53 -7.53
N GLY A 173 1.28 -2.31 -8.16
CA GLY A 173 1.52 -1.18 -9.09
C GLY A 173 0.71 -1.23 -10.38
N ASP A 174 0.37 -2.44 -10.85
CA ASP A 174 -0.31 -2.65 -12.15
C ASP A 174 -1.82 -2.42 -12.13
N LEU A 175 -2.39 -2.11 -10.95
CA LEU A 175 -3.80 -1.67 -10.78
C LEU A 175 -4.83 -2.65 -11.38
N SER A 176 -4.50 -3.95 -11.34
CA SER A 176 -5.33 -5.07 -11.76
C SER A 176 -6.44 -5.37 -10.76
N HIS A 177 -7.55 -5.93 -11.27
CA HIS A 177 -8.68 -6.36 -10.44
C HIS A 177 -8.23 -7.39 -9.40
N GLY A 178 -8.39 -7.07 -8.12
CA GLY A 178 -8.18 -7.99 -6.99
C GLY A 178 -7.25 -7.48 -5.88
N SER A 179 -6.39 -6.50 -6.15
CA SER A 179 -5.40 -5.97 -5.18
C SER A 179 -5.81 -4.68 -4.45
N HIS A 180 -7.11 -4.35 -4.46
CA HIS A 180 -7.64 -3.11 -3.86
C HIS A 180 -7.64 -3.18 -2.33
N VAL A 181 -7.19 -2.10 -1.68
CA VAL A 181 -7.21 -1.93 -0.22
C VAL A 181 -8.00 -0.71 0.25
N GLY A 182 -8.36 0.21 -0.65
CA GLY A 182 -9.12 1.40 -0.27
C GLY A 182 -9.64 2.23 -1.44
N LYS A 183 -10.46 3.23 -1.12
CA LYS A 183 -11.06 4.16 -2.09
C LYS A 183 -11.26 5.54 -1.49
N LEU A 184 -11.09 6.57 -2.32
CA LEU A 184 -11.54 7.93 -2.03
C LEU A 184 -12.70 8.31 -2.95
N LYS A 185 -13.67 9.04 -2.43
CA LYS A 185 -14.84 9.50 -3.21
C LYS A 185 -15.13 10.96 -2.87
N SER A 186 -15.06 11.86 -3.85
CA SER A 186 -15.37 13.27 -3.63
C SER A 186 -16.87 13.54 -3.69
N ASN A 187 -17.29 14.60 -2.98
CA ASN A 187 -18.52 15.31 -3.27
C ASN A 187 -18.46 15.99 -4.66
N PHE A 188 -19.55 16.65 -5.07
CA PHE A 188 -19.65 17.30 -6.38
C PHE A 188 -18.66 18.45 -6.57
N THR A 189 -18.51 19.33 -5.57
CA THR A 189 -17.63 20.51 -5.60
C THR A 189 -16.14 20.18 -5.42
N ARG A 190 -15.82 18.94 -5.02
CA ARG A 190 -14.47 18.42 -4.72
C ARG A 190 -13.83 19.09 -3.51
N THR A 191 -14.64 19.53 -2.57
CA THR A 191 -14.24 20.11 -1.28
C THR A 191 -14.29 19.11 -0.13
N LYS A 192 -15.04 18.01 -0.26
CA LYS A 192 -15.22 16.96 0.76
C LYS A 192 -14.97 15.59 0.14
N PHE A 193 -14.15 14.76 0.79
CA PHE A 193 -13.73 13.44 0.31
C PHE A 193 -13.92 12.41 1.42
N THR A 194 -14.72 11.39 1.15
CA THR A 194 -14.88 10.23 2.03
C THR A 194 -13.79 9.20 1.76
N VAL A 195 -13.26 8.60 2.82
CA VAL A 195 -12.19 7.60 2.83
C VAL A 195 -12.79 6.24 3.18
N TYR A 196 -12.66 5.28 2.26
CA TYR A 196 -13.13 3.92 2.46
C TYR A 196 -11.97 2.93 2.54
N ASP A 197 -12.04 2.03 3.50
CA ASP A 197 -11.10 0.92 3.70
C ASP A 197 -11.71 -0.41 3.24
N TRP A 198 -10.91 -1.29 2.64
CA TRP A 198 -11.31 -2.69 2.38
C TRP A 198 -10.81 -3.56 3.51
N GLN A 199 -11.73 -4.04 4.34
CA GLN A 199 -11.44 -5.01 5.38
C GLN A 199 -11.70 -6.44 4.86
N PRO A 200 -10.77 -7.39 5.09
CA PRO A 200 -11.03 -8.80 4.83
C PRO A 200 -12.17 -9.29 5.74
N GLN A 201 -12.92 -10.30 5.29
CA GLN A 201 -13.93 -10.92 6.14
C GLN A 201 -13.28 -11.72 7.28
N TYR A 202 -14.01 -11.82 8.39
CA TYR A 202 -13.57 -12.34 9.70
C TYR A 202 -12.81 -13.68 9.60
N GLU A 203 -11.64 -13.77 10.25
CA GLU A 203 -10.63 -14.83 10.00
C GLU A 203 -11.07 -16.24 10.44
N GLY A 204 -12.18 -16.37 11.18
CA GLY A 204 -12.78 -17.66 11.56
C GLY A 204 -13.50 -18.41 10.43
N ALA A 205 -13.76 -17.78 9.28
CA ALA A 205 -14.50 -18.40 8.17
C ALA A 205 -13.65 -19.42 7.38
N LYS A 206 -13.59 -20.66 7.86
CA LYS A 206 -13.00 -21.79 7.11
C LYS A 206 -13.70 -21.99 5.76
N VAL A 207 -13.10 -21.51 4.67
CA VAL A 207 -13.56 -21.78 3.31
C VAL A 207 -13.32 -23.26 2.98
N SER A 208 -14.34 -24.09 3.21
CA SER A 208 -14.36 -25.49 2.81
C SER A 208 -14.26 -25.59 1.29
N SER A 209 -13.12 -26.06 0.78
CA SER A 209 -12.81 -26.13 -0.65
C SER A 209 -13.42 -27.37 -1.34
N SER A 210 -14.71 -27.62 -1.08
CA SER A 210 -15.46 -28.71 -1.71
C SER A 210 -15.71 -28.42 -3.20
N ARG A 211 -14.90 -29.04 -4.07
CA ARG A 211 -15.09 -29.00 -5.54
C ARG A 211 -16.35 -29.77 -5.96
N CYS A 212 -17.50 -29.11 -5.92
CA CYS A 212 -18.73 -29.61 -6.56
C CYS A 212 -18.92 -29.03 -7.97
N ARG A 213 -19.36 -29.86 -8.93
CA ARG A 213 -19.50 -29.45 -10.34
C ARG A 213 -20.98 -29.19 -10.67
N ARG A 214 -21.27 -27.97 -11.16
CA ARG A 214 -22.47 -27.53 -11.93
C ARG A 214 -23.67 -28.49 -12.02
N TRP A 215 -24.85 -28.04 -11.55
CA TRP A 215 -26.03 -28.04 -12.44
C TRP A 215 -27.12 -27.01 -12.09
N LEU A 216 -27.64 -26.36 -13.14
CA LEU A 216 -28.88 -25.57 -13.29
C LEU A 216 -29.30 -24.53 -12.24
N ALA A 217 -30.38 -23.81 -12.57
CA ALA A 217 -30.72 -22.51 -12.02
C ALA A 217 -32.06 -22.50 -11.25
N SER A 218 -32.09 -21.75 -10.16
CA SER A 218 -33.31 -21.24 -9.54
C SER A 218 -33.11 -19.78 -9.12
N LYS A 219 -34.16 -18.96 -9.19
CA LYS A 219 -34.11 -17.55 -8.81
C LYS A 219 -34.39 -17.36 -7.32
N GLN A 220 -33.37 -17.41 -6.47
CA GLN A 220 -33.44 -16.70 -5.18
C GLN A 220 -32.07 -16.36 -4.61
N ILE A 221 -31.94 -15.10 -4.20
CA ILE A 221 -30.95 -14.54 -3.25
C ILE A 221 -29.54 -15.12 -3.38
N ASN A 222 -28.70 -14.44 -4.19
CA ASN A 222 -27.26 -14.49 -3.94
C ASN A 222 -27.02 -13.97 -2.51
N PRO A 223 -26.39 -14.73 -1.59
CA PRO A 223 -25.74 -14.13 -0.44
C PRO A 223 -24.54 -13.35 -0.97
N LEU A 224 -24.77 -12.07 -1.31
CA LEU A 224 -23.73 -11.20 -1.84
C LEU A 224 -22.69 -10.97 -0.75
N ALA A 225 -21.64 -11.79 -0.76
CA ALA A 225 -20.54 -11.75 0.19
C ALA A 225 -19.79 -10.41 0.04
N SER A 226 -20.29 -9.41 0.76
CA SER A 226 -19.78 -8.05 0.69
C SER A 226 -18.34 -8.04 1.21
N SER A 227 -17.38 -7.75 0.32
CA SER A 227 -16.07 -7.30 0.75
C SER A 227 -16.29 -6.04 1.59
N GLY A 228 -15.80 -6.03 2.84
CA GLY A 228 -16.15 -5.00 3.82
C GLY A 228 -15.58 -3.64 3.45
N ILE A 229 -16.31 -2.86 2.65
CA ILE A 229 -15.99 -1.47 2.35
C ILE A 229 -16.52 -0.63 3.51
N VAL A 230 -15.64 -0.30 4.45
CA VAL A 230 -15.97 0.49 5.65
C VAL A 230 -15.64 1.96 5.40
N ASP A 231 -16.52 2.86 5.82
CA ASP A 231 -16.24 4.30 5.86
C ASP A 231 -15.40 4.59 7.11
N ILE A 232 -14.16 5.03 6.90
CA ILE A 232 -13.19 5.29 7.98
C ILE A 232 -12.93 6.79 8.19
N GLY A 233 -13.67 7.67 7.51
CA GLY A 233 -13.60 9.11 7.74
C GLY A 233 -13.52 9.99 6.49
N GLU A 234 -13.10 11.22 6.71
CA GLU A 234 -13.32 12.33 5.78
C GLU A 234 -12.18 13.35 5.77
N VAL A 235 -11.86 13.87 4.58
CA VAL A 235 -11.08 15.09 4.40
C VAL A 235 -11.92 16.17 3.72
N SER A 236 -12.13 17.26 4.44
CA SER A 236 -12.89 18.44 4.01
C SER A 236 -12.00 19.68 3.90
N TYR A 237 -12.36 20.56 2.97
CA TYR A 237 -11.67 21.79 2.61
C TYR A 237 -12.66 22.95 2.66
N GLU A 238 -12.30 24.04 3.33
CA GLU A 238 -13.21 25.18 3.50
C GLU A 238 -13.35 26.04 2.24
N TYR A 239 -14.49 26.74 2.15
CA TYR A 239 -14.84 27.64 1.07
C TYR A 239 -14.43 29.08 1.43
N ASN A 240 -13.41 29.62 0.75
CA ASN A 240 -12.96 31.00 0.95
C ASN A 240 -13.83 32.02 0.18
N LEU A 241 -15.15 32.01 0.42
CA LEU A 241 -16.12 32.85 -0.31
C LEU A 241 -16.01 34.36 -0.03
N LEU A 242 -15.49 34.74 1.14
CA LEU A 242 -15.57 36.12 1.68
C LEU A 242 -14.26 36.61 2.32
N LYS A 243 -13.12 35.94 2.07
CA LYS A 243 -11.81 36.35 2.62
C LYS A 243 -10.70 36.32 1.57
N SER A 244 -9.75 37.24 1.73
CA SER A 244 -8.61 37.44 0.85
C SER A 244 -7.72 36.19 0.72
N ARG A 245 -6.99 36.12 -0.41
CA ARG A 245 -6.12 35.01 -0.83
C ARG A 245 -5.26 34.46 0.33
N GLY A 246 -5.68 33.34 0.92
CA GLY A 246 -4.95 32.62 1.96
C GLY A 246 -4.87 31.12 1.68
N PRO A 247 -4.05 30.36 2.45
CA PRO A 247 -4.00 28.90 2.36
C PRO A 247 -5.39 28.26 2.50
N ARG A 248 -5.65 27.20 1.74
CA ARG A 248 -6.91 26.43 1.87
C ARG A 248 -6.92 25.74 3.23
N ARG A 249 -7.91 26.05 4.07
CA ARG A 249 -8.09 25.34 5.35
C ARG A 249 -8.48 23.89 5.08
N ILE A 250 -7.86 22.96 5.81
CA ILE A 250 -8.07 21.51 5.70
C ILE A 250 -8.52 21.00 7.06
N HIS A 251 -9.62 20.25 7.09
CA HIS A 251 -10.12 19.52 8.24
C HIS A 251 -10.22 18.04 7.88
N CYS A 252 -9.61 17.18 8.67
CA CYS A 252 -9.56 15.74 8.47
C CYS A 252 -10.08 15.06 9.74
N SER A 253 -11.01 14.12 9.62
CA SER A 253 -11.48 13.29 10.73
C SER A 253 -11.44 11.85 10.28
N ILE A 254 -10.59 11.03 10.90
CA ILE A 254 -10.32 9.64 10.49
C ILE A 254 -10.30 8.72 11.71
N GLN A 255 -11.06 7.64 11.64
CA GLN A 255 -10.96 6.53 12.58
C GLN A 255 -9.55 5.94 12.53
N CYS A 256 -8.88 5.89 13.69
CA CYS A 256 -7.60 5.21 13.83
C CYS A 256 -7.79 3.90 14.61
N PRO A 257 -7.00 2.84 14.33
CA PRO A 257 -7.03 1.63 15.15
C PRO A 257 -6.66 1.99 16.59
N ALA A 258 -7.46 1.54 17.56
CA ALA A 258 -7.14 1.73 18.97
C ALA A 258 -5.81 1.05 19.32
N ASP A 259 -5.02 1.65 20.20
CA ASP A 259 -3.81 1.01 20.72
C ASP A 259 -4.20 -0.14 21.69
N GLU A 260 -4.02 -1.38 21.26
CA GLU A 260 -4.15 -2.59 22.11
C GLU A 260 -3.07 -2.66 23.23
N GLY A 261 -2.26 -1.60 23.39
CA GLY A 261 -1.08 -1.56 24.26
C GLY A 261 -1.27 -0.92 25.64
N THR A 262 -2.46 -0.41 25.98
CA THR A 262 -2.70 0.36 27.22
C THR A 262 -3.64 -0.33 28.23
N ALA A 263 -4.11 -1.54 27.94
CA ALA A 263 -4.91 -2.34 28.87
C ALA A 263 -4.04 -2.93 29.98
N ILE A 264 -3.84 -2.17 31.06
CA ILE A 264 -3.16 -2.65 32.29
C ILE A 264 -4.12 -3.44 33.18
N ASP A 265 -5.41 -3.08 33.19
CA ASP A 265 -6.44 -3.77 33.97
C ASP A 265 -7.21 -4.82 33.13
N PRO A 266 -7.26 -6.09 33.55
CA PRO A 266 -7.92 -7.17 32.80
C PRO A 266 -9.46 -7.11 32.82
N GLU A 267 -10.08 -6.20 33.59
CA GLU A 267 -11.54 -6.05 33.62
C GLU A 267 -12.11 -5.26 32.43
N GLU A 268 -11.37 -4.28 31.87
CA GLU A 268 -11.83 -3.49 30.72
C GLU A 268 -11.87 -4.30 29.40
N ALA A 269 -11.15 -5.43 29.33
CA ALA A 269 -11.01 -6.25 28.12
C ALA A 269 -12.33 -6.84 27.56
N ASN A 270 -13.45 -6.70 28.29
CA ASN A 270 -14.77 -7.15 27.84
C ASN A 270 -15.61 -6.07 27.13
N GLN A 271 -15.13 -4.82 27.04
CA GLN A 271 -15.79 -3.78 26.25
C GLN A 271 -15.16 -3.65 24.85
N PRO A 272 -15.94 -3.70 23.75
CA PRO A 272 -15.44 -3.42 22.42
C PRO A 272 -15.12 -1.93 22.29
N SER A 273 -13.84 -1.57 22.42
CA SER A 273 -13.40 -0.18 22.29
C SER A 273 -13.82 0.41 20.94
N SER A 274 -14.54 1.53 21.00
CA SER A 274 -14.98 2.23 19.79
C SER A 274 -13.75 2.87 19.11
N PRO A 275 -13.66 2.83 17.76
CA PRO A 275 -12.50 3.36 17.06
C PRO A 275 -12.40 4.88 17.23
N SER A 276 -11.38 5.32 17.97
CA SER A 276 -11.13 6.73 18.30
C SER A 276 -10.89 7.56 17.03
N SER A 277 -11.55 8.72 16.96
CA SER A 277 -11.67 9.53 15.74
C SER A 277 -10.67 10.68 15.75
N LEU A 278 -9.49 10.44 15.17
CA LEU A 278 -8.45 11.46 15.04
C LEU A 278 -8.96 12.64 14.21
N VAL A 279 -9.05 13.81 14.84
CA VAL A 279 -9.27 15.10 14.16
C VAL A 279 -7.92 15.79 13.93
N LEU A 280 -7.64 16.15 12.68
CA LEU A 280 -6.48 16.93 12.26
C LEU A 280 -6.91 18.18 11.49
N TYR A 281 -6.18 19.27 11.68
CA TYR A 281 -6.32 20.50 10.90
C TYR A 281 -4.98 20.98 10.35
N ASN A 282 -5.01 21.86 9.34
CA ASN A 282 -3.78 22.41 8.80
C ASN A 282 -3.10 23.33 9.83
N LYS A 283 -1.79 23.14 10.02
CA LYS A 283 -0.95 24.10 10.73
C LYS A 283 -0.99 25.44 9.97
N LEU A 284 -1.07 26.54 10.71
CA LEU A 284 -1.00 27.88 10.13
C LEU A 284 0.46 28.21 9.77
N PRO A 285 0.73 28.89 8.65
CA PRO A 285 2.07 29.35 8.35
C PRO A 285 2.53 30.36 9.40
N ARG A 286 3.83 30.36 9.70
CA ARG A 286 4.49 31.38 10.53
C ARG A 286 5.10 32.44 9.60
N TRP A 287 5.15 33.69 10.06
CA TRP A 287 5.87 34.75 9.39
C TRP A 287 7.38 34.49 9.49
N HIS A 288 8.13 34.72 8.40
CA HIS A 288 9.56 34.47 8.33
C HIS A 288 10.31 35.73 7.88
N GLU A 289 10.84 36.47 8.84
CA GLU A 289 11.37 37.83 8.68
C GLU A 289 12.34 37.99 7.49
N HIS A 290 13.37 37.14 7.41
CA HIS A 290 14.38 37.19 6.34
C HIS A 290 13.84 36.89 4.92
N LEU A 291 12.62 36.37 4.81
CA LEU A 291 11.96 36.04 3.53
C LEU A 291 10.70 36.89 3.29
N GLN A 292 10.34 37.78 4.23
CA GLN A 292 9.15 38.64 4.20
C GLN A 292 7.88 37.91 3.72
N CYS A 293 7.68 36.67 4.18
CA CYS A 293 6.54 35.84 3.76
C CYS A 293 6.04 34.89 4.84
N TRP A 294 4.82 34.42 4.64
CA TRP A 294 4.17 33.38 5.45
C TRP A 294 4.53 31.99 4.92
N CYS A 295 5.24 31.19 5.72
CA CYS A 295 5.69 29.85 5.32
C CYS A 295 5.51 28.81 6.42
N LEU A 296 5.65 27.53 6.07
CA LEU A 296 5.75 26.41 7.00
C LEU A 296 7.18 25.85 6.93
N ASN A 297 7.76 25.49 8.07
CA ASN A 297 9.10 24.88 8.10
C ASN A 297 9.00 23.39 7.73
N PHE A 298 9.35 23.07 6.48
CA PHE A 298 9.39 21.70 5.96
C PHE A 298 10.73 20.97 6.20
N HIS A 299 11.69 21.55 6.93
CA HIS A 299 12.98 20.91 7.26
C HIS A 299 13.73 20.37 6.02
N GLY A 300 13.72 21.12 4.91
CA GLY A 300 14.31 20.72 3.64
C GLY A 300 13.54 19.63 2.85
N ARG A 301 12.49 19.03 3.42
CA ARG A 301 11.69 17.96 2.75
C ARG A 301 10.87 18.47 1.57
N VAL A 302 10.60 19.78 1.47
CA VAL A 302 9.78 20.40 0.42
C VAL A 302 10.57 21.56 -0.18
N MET A 303 10.81 21.50 -1.51
CA MET A 303 11.69 22.45 -2.21
C MET A 303 10.95 23.36 -3.19
N VAL A 304 9.69 23.06 -3.56
CA VAL A 304 8.95 23.82 -4.58
C VAL A 304 7.64 24.34 -4.02
N ALA A 305 7.41 25.64 -4.15
CA ALA A 305 6.16 26.28 -3.71
C ALA A 305 4.93 25.68 -4.40
N SER A 306 3.89 25.36 -3.62
CA SER A 306 2.61 24.87 -4.17
C SER A 306 1.47 25.01 -3.17
N VAL A 307 0.24 25.23 -3.66
CA VAL A 307 -1.04 25.15 -2.90
C VAL A 307 -1.37 23.72 -2.40
N LYS A 308 -0.39 22.82 -2.43
CA LYS A 308 -0.43 21.44 -1.95
C LYS A 308 0.55 21.21 -0.81
N ASN A 309 1.39 22.18 -0.48
CA ASN A 309 2.34 22.08 0.60
C ASN A 309 1.58 22.38 1.90
N PHE A 310 1.44 21.40 2.78
CA PHE A 310 0.75 21.54 4.07
C PHE A 310 1.38 20.66 5.15
N GLN A 311 1.13 21.05 6.40
CA GLN A 311 1.37 20.25 7.59
C GLN A 311 0.02 20.12 8.30
N LEU A 312 -0.31 18.94 8.82
CA LEU A 312 -1.47 18.70 9.68
C LEU A 312 -1.00 18.41 11.11
N ILE A 313 -1.75 18.95 12.06
CA ILE A 313 -1.57 18.80 13.52
C ILE A 313 -2.89 18.37 14.16
N ALA A 314 -2.82 17.72 15.32
CA ALA A 314 -3.96 17.43 16.18
C ALA A 314 -4.22 18.61 17.14
N PRO A 315 -5.43 18.76 17.69
CA PRO A 315 -5.71 19.78 18.70
C PRO A 315 -4.98 19.52 20.02
N ALA A 316 -4.54 20.60 20.67
CA ALA A 316 -4.00 20.56 22.02
C ALA A 316 -5.05 20.15 23.05
N GLY A 317 -4.64 19.48 24.12
CA GLY A 317 -5.45 19.31 25.34
C GLY A 317 -6.68 18.40 25.23
N THR A 318 -6.99 17.84 24.05
CA THR A 318 -7.92 16.71 23.97
C THR A 318 -7.27 15.49 24.62
N GLY A 319 -7.89 14.93 25.65
CA GLY A 319 -7.49 13.68 26.32
C GLY A 319 -7.67 12.41 25.48
N GLU A 320 -7.46 12.52 24.17
CA GLU A 320 -7.42 11.40 23.23
C GLU A 320 -6.27 10.44 23.58
N PRO A 321 -6.41 9.13 23.35
CA PRO A 321 -5.40 8.13 23.73
C PRO A 321 -4.05 8.28 23.00
N TRP A 322 -3.98 9.13 21.98
CA TRP A 322 -2.81 9.31 21.13
C TRP A 322 -1.65 10.08 21.78
N GLY A 323 -1.81 10.66 22.97
CA GLY A 323 -0.71 11.23 23.76
C GLY A 323 0.09 12.34 23.07
N VAL A 324 -0.56 13.18 22.28
CA VAL A 324 0.08 14.32 21.60
C VAL A 324 0.34 15.42 22.63
N GLN A 325 1.57 15.47 23.17
CA GLN A 325 1.96 16.36 24.27
C GLN A 325 2.19 17.82 23.84
N ASP A 326 2.43 18.07 22.55
CA ASP A 326 2.81 19.37 21.98
C ASP A 326 1.87 19.73 20.81
N ASP A 327 1.35 20.96 20.81
CA ASP A 327 0.39 21.43 19.82
C ASP A 327 1.04 21.82 18.46
N GLU A 328 2.36 22.02 18.44
CA GLU A 328 3.12 22.17 17.21
C GLU A 328 3.45 20.83 16.51
N THR A 329 3.15 19.66 17.12
CA THR A 329 3.56 18.34 16.61
C THR A 329 2.88 17.96 15.28
N VAL A 330 3.68 17.98 14.21
CA VAL A 330 3.24 17.64 12.84
C VAL A 330 3.06 16.13 12.67
N ILE A 331 1.81 15.70 12.54
CA ILE A 331 1.39 14.29 12.35
C ILE A 331 1.42 13.89 10.88
N LEU A 332 1.14 14.83 9.95
CA LEU A 332 1.30 14.62 8.51
C LEU A 332 1.92 15.85 7.85
N GLN A 333 3.05 15.66 7.16
CA GLN A 333 3.70 16.65 6.32
C GLN A 333 3.62 16.22 4.85
N PHE A 334 3.18 17.12 3.97
CA PHE A 334 3.10 16.84 2.53
C PHE A 334 3.51 18.07 1.71
N GLY A 335 4.25 17.87 0.61
CA GLY A 335 4.58 18.98 -0.29
C GLY A 335 5.37 18.60 -1.54
N LYS A 336 5.52 19.56 -2.46
CA LYS A 336 6.15 19.38 -3.77
C LYS A 336 7.68 19.47 -3.69
N VAL A 337 8.37 18.50 -4.29
CA VAL A 337 9.83 18.51 -4.49
C VAL A 337 10.19 18.66 -5.96
N GLU A 338 9.46 17.97 -6.84
CA GLU A 338 9.62 18.02 -8.29
C GLU A 338 8.26 18.13 -8.98
N ASP A 339 8.23 18.24 -10.31
CA ASP A 339 6.96 18.52 -11.02
C ASP A 339 5.93 17.37 -10.98
N ASP A 340 6.38 16.17 -10.65
CA ASP A 340 5.56 14.99 -10.42
C ASP A 340 5.99 14.16 -9.18
N VAL A 341 6.84 14.72 -8.30
CA VAL A 341 7.30 14.06 -7.08
C VAL A 341 7.06 14.93 -5.83
N PHE A 342 6.53 14.30 -4.79
CA PHE A 342 6.08 14.95 -3.56
C PHE A 342 6.56 14.14 -2.35
N THR A 343 7.01 14.79 -1.28
CA THR A 343 7.29 14.14 0.01
C THR A 343 6.00 13.97 0.81
N MET A 344 5.96 12.91 1.62
CA MET A 344 4.86 12.59 2.52
C MET A 344 5.46 11.97 3.79
N ASP A 345 5.52 12.71 4.89
CA ASP A 345 6.11 12.25 6.16
C ASP A 345 5.00 12.16 7.22
N TYR A 346 4.84 11.01 7.89
CA TYR A 346 3.71 10.79 8.82
C TYR A 346 4.13 10.14 10.15
N ARG A 347 3.33 10.33 11.22
CA ARG A 347 3.52 9.78 12.57
C ARG A 347 2.29 9.02 13.07
N GLN A 348 2.40 8.37 14.23
CA GLN A 348 1.24 7.95 15.03
C GLN A 348 0.23 9.12 15.17
N PRO A 349 -1.09 8.88 15.12
CA PRO A 349 -1.76 7.58 14.91
C PRO A 349 -2.09 7.26 13.44
N LEU A 350 -1.55 8.01 12.47
CA LEU A 350 -1.74 7.69 11.06
C LEU A 350 -0.91 6.47 10.62
N SER A 351 -1.50 5.68 9.73
CA SER A 351 -0.84 4.67 8.91
C SER A 351 -0.43 5.20 7.54
N ALA A 352 0.43 4.45 6.83
CA ALA A 352 0.82 4.77 5.44
C ALA A 352 -0.40 4.87 4.51
N PHE A 353 -1.41 4.02 4.71
CA PHE A 353 -2.66 4.03 3.98
C PHE A 353 -3.46 5.32 4.20
N GLN A 354 -3.74 5.69 5.45
CA GLN A 354 -4.51 6.91 5.77
C GLN A 354 -3.74 8.17 5.32
N ALA A 355 -2.44 8.26 5.59
CA ALA A 355 -1.60 9.39 5.17
C ALA A 355 -1.61 9.58 3.64
N PHE A 356 -1.49 8.49 2.87
CA PHE A 356 -1.58 8.53 1.41
C PHE A 356 -2.98 8.92 0.93
N ALA A 357 -4.02 8.38 1.56
CA ALA A 357 -5.42 8.71 1.27
C ALA A 357 -5.69 10.21 1.47
N ILE A 358 -5.23 10.81 2.58
CA ILE A 358 -5.33 12.26 2.82
C ILE A 358 -4.59 13.03 1.71
N CYS A 359 -3.34 12.68 1.42
CA CYS A 359 -2.52 13.40 0.43
C CYS A 359 -3.11 13.36 -0.99
N LEU A 360 -3.76 12.25 -1.37
CA LEU A 360 -4.45 12.11 -2.66
C LEU A 360 -5.58 13.15 -2.85
N THR A 361 -6.26 13.58 -1.78
CA THR A 361 -7.32 14.62 -1.86
C THR A 361 -6.79 16.00 -2.24
N SER A 362 -5.48 16.25 -2.13
CA SER A 362 -4.84 17.50 -2.58
C SER A 362 -4.77 17.64 -4.11
N PHE A 363 -4.94 16.54 -4.85
CA PHE A 363 -4.74 16.51 -6.30
C PHE A 363 -6.03 16.72 -7.09
N GLY A 364 -6.09 17.84 -7.81
CA GLY A 364 -7.21 18.22 -8.68
C GLY A 364 -7.58 19.68 -8.47
N SER A 365 -8.40 20.21 -9.38
CA SER A 365 -9.07 21.49 -9.15
C SER A 365 -10.23 21.32 -8.18
N LYS A 366 -10.39 22.29 -7.28
CA LYS A 366 -11.48 22.38 -6.29
C LYS A 366 -12.39 23.52 -6.70
N LEU A 367 -13.60 23.21 -7.15
CA LEU A 367 -14.44 24.09 -7.96
C LEU A 367 -14.95 25.35 -7.24
N ALA A 368 -14.69 25.47 -5.93
CA ALA A 368 -15.09 26.60 -5.09
C ALA A 368 -14.00 26.97 -4.06
N CYS A 369 -12.74 26.69 -4.39
CA CYS A 369 -11.55 27.08 -3.61
C CYS A 369 -10.46 27.66 -4.53
N GLU A 370 -10.84 28.24 -5.67
CA GLU A 370 -9.99 28.76 -6.77
C GLU A 370 -10.38 30.20 -7.09
#